data_AF-A0A3N5Y774-F1
#
_entry.id   AF-A0A3N5Y774-F1
#
_cell.length_a   1.000
_cell.length_b   1.000
_cell.length_c   1.000
_cell.angle_alpha   90.00
_cell.angle_beta   90.00
_cell.angle_gamma   90.00
#
_symmetry.space_group_name_H-M   'P 1'
#
loop_
_entity.id
_entity.type
_entity.pdbx_description
1 polymer ?
#
loop_
_entity_poly.entity_id
_entity_poly.type
_entity_poly.pdbx_seq_one_letter_code
_entity_poly.pdbx_strand_id
1 'polypeptide(L)' 'MRVFKKDDGGLTAKLDSPDQGASDMPIPSVTMTDTKFSFEMPAINASFQGTLNQQKTEAAGDWSQMGNTFPLTLKKVEKP' A
#
# COMPACT_ATOMS: atom_id res chain seq x y z
N MET A 1 -4.85 4.78 -3.22
CA MET A 1 -4.64 3.33 -3.45
C MET A 1 -6.00 2.62 -3.41
N ARG A 2 -6.19 1.62 -4.25
CA ARG A 2 -7.37 0.75 -4.29
C ARG A 2 -6.93 -0.71 -4.14
N VAL A 3 -7.52 -1.46 -3.20
CA VAL A 3 -7.19 -2.87 -2.93
C VAL A 3 -8.26 -3.78 -3.52
N PHE A 4 -7.85 -4.89 -4.12
CA PHE A 4 -8.71 -5.87 -4.78
C PHE A 4 -8.37 -7.27 -4.26
N LYS A 5 -9.40 -8.13 -4.17
CA LYS A 5 -9.25 -9.55 -3.87
C LYS A 5 -9.10 -10.34 -5.16
N LYS A 6 -8.14 -11.26 -5.21
CA LYS A 6 -7.95 -12.22 -6.29
C LYS A 6 -8.77 -13.49 -6.05
N ASP A 7 -8.99 -14.26 -7.11
CA ASP A 7 -9.75 -15.52 -7.04
C ASP A 7 -9.07 -16.58 -6.16
N ASP A 8 -7.74 -16.53 -6.06
CA ASP A 8 -6.92 -17.41 -5.20
C ASP A 8 -6.91 -16.99 -3.71
N GLY A 9 -7.66 -15.95 -3.35
CA GLY A 9 -7.71 -15.41 -1.98
C GLY A 9 -6.61 -14.39 -1.66
N GLY A 10 -5.66 -14.16 -2.57
CA GLY A 10 -4.64 -13.12 -2.43
C GLY A 10 -5.19 -11.69 -2.59
N LEU A 11 -4.38 -10.71 -2.21
CA LEU A 11 -4.69 -9.29 -2.39
C LEU A 11 -3.74 -8.64 -3.41
N THR A 12 -4.30 -7.75 -4.23
CA THR A 12 -3.56 -6.87 -5.15
C THR A 12 -4.03 -5.43 -4.93
N ALA A 13 -3.27 -4.45 -5.39
CA ALA A 13 -3.71 -3.07 -5.33
C ALA A 13 -3.25 -2.25 -6.55
N LYS A 14 -3.83 -1.07 -6.67
CA LYS A 14 -3.35 -0.02 -7.56
C LYS A 14 -3.09 1.25 -6.77
N LEU A 15 -1.98 1.91 -7.03
CA LEU A 15 -1.58 3.17 -6.41
C LEU A 15 -1.64 4.30 -7.42
N ASP A 16 -2.18 5.43 -6.98
CA ASP A 16 -2.15 6.69 -7.70
C ASP A 16 -1.21 7.61 -6.90
N SER A 17 -0.31 8.32 -7.60
CA SER A 17 0.65 9.29 -7.06
C SER A 17 0.48 10.60 -7.81
N PRO A 18 -0.39 11.51 -7.34
CA PRO A 18 -0.64 12.79 -7.99
C PRO A 18 0.61 13.66 -8.12
N ASP A 19 1.47 13.66 -7.09
CA ASP A 19 2.72 14.45 -7.06
C ASP A 19 3.72 14.00 -8.13
N GLN A 20 3.63 12.74 -8.56
CA GLN A 20 4.44 12.17 -9.64
C GLN A 20 3.68 12.08 -10.97
N GLY A 21 2.43 12.56 -11.03
CA GLY A 21 1.57 12.45 -12.21
C GLY A 21 1.28 11.01 -12.64
N ALA A 22 1.36 10.04 -11.73
CA ALA A 22 1.22 8.62 -12.03
C ALA A 22 -0.11 8.06 -11.51
N SER A 23 -0.78 7.24 -12.31
CA SER A 23 -2.05 6.59 -11.96
C SER A 23 -2.03 5.09 -12.25
N ASP A 24 -2.88 4.34 -11.55
CA ASP A 24 -3.08 2.90 -11.73
C ASP A 24 -1.80 2.05 -11.60
N MET A 25 -0.79 2.53 -10.87
CA MET A 25 0.47 1.80 -10.69
C MET A 25 0.20 0.47 -9.98
N PRO A 26 0.61 -0.67 -10.58
CA PRO A 26 0.26 -1.99 -10.06
C PRO A 26 1.06 -2.33 -8.80
N ILE A 27 0.36 -2.83 -7.79
CA ILE A 27 0.90 -3.48 -6.60
C ILE A 27 0.55 -4.97 -6.71
N PRO A 28 1.46 -5.83 -7.19
CA PRO A 28 1.14 -7.22 -7.53
C PRO A 28 0.76 -8.09 -6.32
N SER A 29 1.24 -7.73 -5.12
CA SER A 29 0.99 -8.44 -3.87
C SER A 29 0.83 -7.46 -2.71
N VAL A 30 -0.21 -7.68 -1.91
CA VAL A 30 -0.46 -6.98 -0.66
C VAL A 30 -0.57 -8.03 0.45
N THR A 31 0.18 -7.81 1.53
CA THR A 31 0.10 -8.61 2.75
C THR A 31 -0.63 -7.79 3.81
N MET A 32 -1.74 -8.33 4.30
CA MET A 32 -2.50 -7.75 5.39
C MET A 32 -2.80 -8.81 6.44
N THR A 33 -2.42 -8.53 7.69
CA THR A 33 -2.75 -9.35 8.86
C THR A 33 -3.60 -8.52 9.83
N ASP A 34 -3.82 -9.01 11.04
CA ASP A 34 -4.53 -8.24 12.07
C ASP A 34 -3.80 -6.96 12.50
N THR A 35 -2.48 -6.94 12.40
CA THR A 35 -1.63 -5.85 12.90
C THR A 35 -0.73 -5.25 11.85
N LYS A 36 -0.53 -5.89 10.69
CA LYS A 36 0.44 -5.45 9.67
C LYS A 36 -0.23 -5.19 8.34
N PHE A 37 0.24 -4.14 7.65
CA PHE A 37 -0.05 -3.87 6.25
C PHE A 37 1.26 -3.60 5.51
N SER A 38 1.53 -4.36 4.46
CA SER A 38 2.74 -4.19 3.66
C SER A 38 2.53 -4.59 2.21
N PHE A 39 3.29 -3.98 1.31
CA PHE A 39 3.27 -4.31 -0.11
C PHE A 39 4.58 -3.89 -0.79
N GLU A 40 4.80 -4.44 -1.99
CA GLU A 40 5.98 -4.17 -2.80
C GLU A 40 5.58 -3.76 -4.22
N MET A 41 6.37 -2.86 -4.81
CA MET A 41 6.24 -2.38 -6.18
C MET A 41 7.60 -2.48 -6.88
N PRO A 42 7.98 -3.68 -7.37
CA PRO A 42 9.30 -3.92 -7.95
C PRO A 42 9.62 -3.00 -9.13
N ALA A 43 8.62 -2.64 -9.94
CA ALA A 43 8.76 -1.80 -11.13
C ALA A 43 9.33 -0.40 -10.85
N ILE A 44 9.17 0.11 -9.62
CA ILE A 44 9.67 1.42 -9.19
C ILE A 44 10.64 1.30 -8.01
N ASN A 45 11.13 0.08 -7.75
CA ASN A 45 11.96 -0.26 -6.61
C ASN A 45 11.44 0.33 -5.29
N ALA A 46 10.13 0.13 -5.03
CA ALA A 46 9.46 0.67 -3.86
C ALA A 46 8.78 -0.41 -3.02
N SER A 47 8.62 -0.12 -1.73
CA SER A 47 7.90 -0.96 -0.78
C SER A 47 7.30 -0.13 0.34
N PHE A 48 6.27 -0.67 0.98
CA PHE A 48 5.69 -0.12 2.20
C PHE A 48 5.64 -1.19 3.28
N GLN A 49 6.00 -0.82 4.51
CA GLN A 49 5.79 -1.65 5.68
C GLN A 49 5.25 -0.81 6.84
N GLY A 50 4.06 -1.16 7.32
CA GLY A 50 3.44 -0.46 8.44
C GLY A 50 2.56 -1.34 9.32
N THR A 51 2.17 -0.75 10.44
CA THR A 51 1.34 -1.36 11.48
C THR A 51 -0.07 -0.76 11.43
N LEU A 52 -1.08 -1.61 11.39
CA LEU A 52 -2.48 -1.23 11.45
C LEU A 52 -2.86 -0.78 12.86
N ASN A 53 -3.68 0.27 12.96
CA ASN A 53 -4.34 0.61 14.21
C ASN A 53 -5.41 -0.43 14.57
N GLN A 54 -5.89 -0.39 15.82
CA GLN A 54 -6.90 -1.36 16.32
C GLN A 54 -8.19 -1.37 15.48
N GLN A 55 -8.58 -0.21 14.94
CA GLN A 55 -9.76 -0.04 14.11
C GLN A 55 -9.55 -0.48 12.65
N LYS A 56 -8.31 -0.83 12.26
CA LYS A 56 -7.91 -1.18 10.89
C LYS A 56 -8.31 -0.09 9.86
N THR A 57 -8.30 1.16 10.29
CA THR A 57 -8.58 2.35 9.47
C THR A 57 -7.32 3.10 9.07
N GLU A 58 -6.20 2.89 9.75
CA GLU A 58 -4.93 3.54 9.44
C GLU A 58 -3.79 2.53 9.54
N ALA A 59 -2.79 2.66 8.66
CA ALA A 59 -1.52 1.96 8.73
C ALA A 59 -0.39 2.98 8.75
N ALA A 60 0.36 3.05 9.86
CA ALA A 60 1.53 3.91 9.99
C ALA A 60 2.80 3.09 9.77
N GLY A 61 3.71 3.60 8.94
CA GLY A 61 4.93 2.89 8.62
C GLY A 61 5.84 3.68 7.69
N ASP A 62 6.69 2.94 6.99
CA ASP A 62 7.71 3.49 6.13
C ASP A 62 7.45 3.13 4.67
N TRP A 63 7.52 4.15 3.82
CA TRP A 63 7.60 4.03 2.36
C TRP A 63 9.06 4.10 1.94
N SER A 64 9.56 3.05 1.31
CA SER A 64 10.89 3.01 0.71
C SER A 64 10.76 3.09 -0.80
N GLN A 65 11.54 3.93 -1.46
CA GLN A 65 11.58 4.03 -2.93
C GLN A 65 12.95 4.49 -3.40
N MET A 66 13.57 3.73 -4.32
CA MET A 66 14.86 4.06 -4.94
C MET A 66 15.97 4.39 -3.90
N GLY A 67 16.00 3.63 -2.80
CA GLY A 67 16.97 3.81 -1.71
C GLY A 67 16.65 4.92 -0.69
N ASN A 68 15.58 5.68 -0.88
CA ASN A 68 15.09 6.66 0.10
C ASN A 68 13.97 6.05 0.95
N THR A 69 13.85 6.49 2.20
CA THR A 69 12.77 6.08 3.11
C THR A 69 12.06 7.31 3.68
N PHE A 70 10.73 7.26 3.67
CA PHE A 70 9.86 8.33 4.15
C PHE A 70 8.79 7.77 5.07
N PRO A 71 8.47 8.43 6.19
CA PRO A 71 7.32 8.05 6.99
C PRO A 71 6.03 8.28 6.18
N LEU A 72 5.15 7.28 6.16
CA LEU A 72 3.88 7.33 5.46
C LEU A 72 2.78 6.73 6.35
N THR A 73 1.68 7.47 6.49
CA THR A 73 0.47 6.96 7.11
C THR A 73 -0.61 6.81 6.04
N LEU A 74 -1.02 5.57 5.79
CA LEU A 74 -2.13 5.25 4.91
C LEU A 74 -3.43 5.27 5.70
N LYS A 75 -4.38 6.10 5.28
CA LYS A 75 -5.72 6.12 5.86
C LYS A 75 -6.71 5.47 4.90
N LYS A 76 -7.53 4.56 5.43
CA LYS A 76 -8.66 3.99 4.72
C LYS A 76 -9.70 5.08 4.53
N VAL A 77 -10.09 5.30 3.28
CA VAL A 77 -11.21 6.15 2.91
C VAL A 77 -12.31 5.27 2.33
N GLU A 78 -13.56 5.67 2.54
CA GLU A 78 -14.67 5.04 1.82
C GLU A 78 -14.59 5.39 0.34
N LYS A 79 -15.14 4.50 -0.52
CA LYS A 79 -15.30 4.86 -1.92
C LYS A 79 -16.26 6.05 -1.98
N PRO A 80 -15.89 7.16 -2.64
CA PRO A 80 -16.86 8.21 -2.96
C PRO A 80 -17.95 7.67 -3.89
#